data_AF-A0A7X5N389-F1
#
_entry.id   AF-A0A7X5N389-F1
#
_cell.length_a   1.000
_cell.length_b   1.000
_cell.length_c   1.000
_cell.angle_alpha   90.00
_cell.angle_beta   90.00
_cell.angle_gamma   90.00
#
_symmetry.space_group_name_H-M   'P 1'
#
loop_
_entity.id
_entity.type
_entity.pdbx_description
1 polymer ?
#
loop_
_entity_poly.entity_id
_entity_poly.type
_entity_poly.pdbx_seq_one_letter_code
_entity_poly.pdbx_strand_id
1 'polypeptide(L)'
;VFPGLMPNLRALASEAVDVRNLTSTEGSGWTIAGMVASMCGVPLTTAPGDENSMGRMGLFLPEARCLGDYLKDQGYRNHYVGGADASFAGKGSFLSSHGFDVVHDVS
;
A
#
# COMPACT_ATOMS: atom_id res chain seq x y z
N VAL A 1 -28.51 -2.59 1.19
CA VAL A 1 -27.73 -3.52 0.32
C VAL A 1 -27.99 -3.11 -1.13
N PHE A 2 -26.96 -2.97 -1.96
CA PHE A 2 -27.09 -2.55 -3.37
C PHE A 2 -26.93 -3.76 -4.31
N PRO A 3 -28.02 -4.35 -4.83
CA PRO A 3 -27.94 -5.47 -5.75
C PRO A 3 -27.18 -5.07 -7.02
N GLY A 4 -26.23 -5.90 -7.45
CA GLY A 4 -25.47 -5.65 -8.68
C GLY A 4 -24.48 -4.48 -8.60
N LEU A 5 -24.02 -4.08 -7.42
CA LEU A 5 -23.05 -2.99 -7.25
C LEU A 5 -21.71 -3.21 -7.98
N MET A 6 -21.26 -4.47 -8.08
CA MET A 6 -19.92 -4.82 -8.58
C MET A 6 -19.98 -5.88 -9.69
N PRO A 7 -20.70 -5.64 -10.80
CA PRO A 7 -20.94 -6.66 -11.83
C PRO A 7 -19.64 -7.07 -12.53
N ASN A 8 -18.74 -6.12 -12.79
CA ASN A 8 -17.44 -6.37 -13.43
C ASN A 8 -16.51 -7.18 -12.52
N LEU A 9 -16.48 -6.87 -11.21
CA LEU A 9 -15.66 -7.66 -10.27
C LEU A 9 -16.17 -9.10 -10.15
N ARG A 10 -17.50 -9.30 -10.17
CA ARG A 10 -18.10 -10.64 -10.16
C ARG A 10 -17.72 -11.47 -11.39
N ALA A 11 -17.67 -10.85 -12.57
CA ALA A 11 -17.21 -11.52 -13.78
C ALA A 11 -15.75 -11.97 -13.63
N LEU A 12 -14.85 -11.07 -13.21
CA LEU A 12 -13.44 -11.39 -12.97
C LEU A 12 -13.24 -12.49 -11.93
N ALA A 13 -14.05 -12.51 -10.86
CA ALA A 13 -13.97 -13.54 -9.82
C ALA A 13 -14.27 -14.96 -10.34
N SER A 14 -14.96 -15.11 -11.48
CA SER A 14 -15.22 -16.42 -12.10
C SER A 14 -14.06 -16.95 -12.95
N GLU A 15 -13.10 -16.08 -13.27
CA GLU A 15 -11.97 -16.38 -14.17
C GLU A 15 -10.62 -16.39 -13.42
N ALA A 16 -10.62 -16.07 -12.12
CA ALA A 16 -9.41 -15.91 -11.31
C ALA A 16 -9.51 -16.67 -9.98
N VAL A 17 -8.41 -16.70 -9.24
CA VAL A 17 -8.41 -17.19 -7.85
C VAL A 17 -9.16 -16.18 -6.98
N ASP A 18 -10.35 -16.55 -6.53
CA ASP A 18 -11.22 -15.74 -5.67
C ASP A 18 -11.00 -16.08 -4.18
N VAL A 19 -10.51 -15.10 -3.41
CA VAL A 19 -10.25 -15.25 -1.96
C VAL A 19 -11.34 -14.54 -1.16
N ARG A 20 -12.26 -15.31 -0.58
CA ARG A 20 -13.49 -14.79 0.04
C ARG A 20 -13.37 -14.40 1.51
N ASN A 21 -12.39 -14.95 2.23
CA ASN A 21 -12.19 -14.74 3.66
C ASN A 21 -10.97 -13.87 3.95
N LEU A 22 -10.74 -12.87 3.09
CA LEU A 22 -9.67 -11.90 3.26
C LEU A 22 -10.09 -10.89 4.35
N THR A 23 -9.25 -10.72 5.36
CA THR A 23 -9.44 -9.72 6.42
C THR A 23 -8.26 -8.76 6.46
N SER A 24 -8.52 -7.54 6.93
CA SER A 24 -7.46 -6.60 7.28
C SER A 24 -7.02 -6.85 8.72
N THR A 25 -5.72 -6.74 8.99
CA THR A 25 -5.20 -6.74 10.36
C THR A 25 -5.69 -5.51 11.11
N GLU A 26 -5.83 -5.61 12.43
CA GLU A 26 -6.18 -4.45 13.25
C GLU A 26 -5.18 -3.31 13.03
N GLY A 27 -5.68 -2.08 12.90
CA GLY A 27 -4.83 -0.92 12.64
C GLY A 27 -4.39 -0.73 11.19
N SER A 28 -4.70 -1.63 10.25
CA SER A 28 -4.33 -1.49 8.82
C SER A 28 -5.41 -0.90 7.91
N GLY A 29 -6.48 -0.34 8.49
CA GLY A 29 -7.67 0.12 7.74
C GLY A 29 -7.52 1.44 6.97
N TRP A 30 -6.39 2.12 7.09
CA TRP A 30 -6.12 3.42 6.48
C TRP A 30 -4.96 3.30 5.48
N THR A 31 -4.91 4.21 4.50
CA THR A 31 -4.17 4.02 3.24
C THR A 31 -2.74 3.52 3.43
N ILE A 32 -1.91 4.23 4.21
CA ILE A 32 -0.50 3.87 4.35
C ILE A 32 -0.31 2.59 5.17
N ALA A 33 -1.12 2.36 6.20
CA ALA A 33 -1.06 1.13 6.97
C ALA A 33 -1.46 -0.10 6.15
N GLY A 34 -2.45 0.04 5.26
CA GLY A 34 -2.81 -1.00 4.29
C GLY A 34 -1.68 -1.27 3.27
N MET A 35 -1.01 -0.22 2.80
CA MET A 35 0.16 -0.37 1.93
C MET A 35 1.31 -1.10 2.61
N VAL A 36 1.67 -0.70 3.84
CA VAL A 36 2.72 -1.37 4.63
C VAL A 36 2.36 -2.83 4.90
N ALA A 37 1.13 -3.12 5.34
CA ALA A 37 0.69 -4.49 5.56
C ALA A 37 0.76 -5.35 4.29
N SER A 38 0.36 -4.78 3.14
CA SER A 38 0.34 -5.51 1.86
C SER A 38 1.73 -5.69 1.26
N MET A 39 2.62 -4.71 1.40
CA MET A 39 3.93 -4.72 0.73
C MET A 39 5.04 -5.24 1.63
N CYS A 40 4.95 -5.04 2.94
CA CYS A 40 5.98 -5.43 3.91
C CYS A 40 5.56 -6.63 4.77
N GLY A 41 4.28 -7.02 4.76
CA GLY A 41 3.78 -8.15 5.52
C GLY A 41 3.71 -7.92 7.04
N VAL A 42 3.82 -6.66 7.49
CA VAL A 42 3.79 -6.28 8.90
C VAL A 42 2.76 -5.18 9.15
N PRO A 43 2.07 -5.16 10.30
CA PRO A 43 1.15 -4.08 10.63
C PRO A 43 1.93 -2.78 10.89
N LEU A 44 1.38 -1.65 10.46
CA LEU A 44 1.89 -0.34 10.83
C LEU A 44 1.23 0.08 12.16
N THR A 45 2.03 0.13 13.23
CA THR A 45 1.56 0.62 14.53
C THR A 45 2.05 2.05 14.74
N THR A 46 1.12 2.98 14.95
CA THR A 46 1.43 4.37 15.36
C THR A 46 0.88 4.62 16.75
N ALA A 47 1.50 5.52 17.51
CA ALA A 47 0.88 6.04 18.71
C ALA A 47 -0.45 6.73 18.35
N PRO A 48 -1.49 6.67 19.21
CA PRO A 48 -2.74 7.38 18.97
C PRO A 48 -2.49 8.88 18.74
N GLY A 49 -2.98 9.44 17.63
CA GLY A 49 -2.79 10.84 17.24
C GLY A 49 -1.57 11.12 16.37
N ASP A 50 -0.75 10.10 16.07
CA ASP A 50 0.42 10.20 15.18
C ASP A 50 0.22 9.52 13.82
N GLU A 51 -1.01 9.14 13.47
CA GLU A 51 -1.31 8.41 12.23
C GLU A 51 -0.85 9.19 10.99
N ASN A 52 -1.00 10.52 11.00
CA ASN A 52 -0.53 11.40 9.92
C ASN A 52 0.87 11.98 10.15
N SER A 53 1.51 11.65 11.26
CA SER A 53 2.81 12.19 11.66
C SER A 53 3.98 11.44 11.02
N MET A 54 3.72 10.37 10.27
CA MET A 54 4.75 9.60 9.58
C MET A 54 5.56 10.42 8.57
N GLY A 55 4.99 11.50 8.04
CA GLY A 55 5.73 12.46 7.20
C GLY A 55 6.85 13.23 7.94
N ARG A 56 6.84 13.24 9.29
CA ARG A 56 7.91 13.81 10.12
C ARG A 56 9.05 12.83 10.38
N MET A 57 8.86 11.54 10.10
CA MET A 57 9.90 10.54 10.19
C MET A 57 10.74 10.61 8.90
N GLY A 58 12.00 11.02 9.01
CA GLY A 58 12.89 11.19 7.86
C GLY A 58 13.10 9.93 7.02
N LEU A 59 12.87 8.75 7.62
CA LEU A 59 12.86 7.45 6.93
C LEU A 59 11.64 6.65 7.41
N PHE A 60 10.88 6.10 6.46
CA PHE A 60 9.73 5.25 6.74
C PHE A 60 10.23 3.81 6.95
N LEU A 61 9.97 3.23 8.13
CA LEU A 61 10.35 1.85 8.51
C LEU A 61 11.71 1.38 7.94
N PRO A 62 12.83 2.05 8.26
CA PRO A 62 14.12 1.83 7.58
C PRO A 62 14.69 0.41 7.72
N GLU A 63 14.29 -0.33 8.75
CA GLU A 63 14.71 -1.72 8.99
C GLU A 63 13.77 -2.75 8.33
N ALA A 64 12.62 -2.31 7.80
CA ALA A 64 11.68 -3.19 7.12
C ALA A 64 12.15 -3.43 5.69
N ARG A 65 12.14 -4.71 5.29
CA ARG A 65 12.37 -5.12 3.90
C ARG A 65 11.06 -5.48 3.27
N CYS A 66 10.63 -4.70 2.29
CA CYS A 66 9.32 -4.84 1.65
C CYS A 66 9.46 -5.48 0.24
N LEU A 67 8.33 -5.84 -0.36
CA LEU A 67 8.26 -6.46 -1.68
C LEU A 67 8.93 -5.59 -2.75
N GLY A 68 8.78 -4.27 -2.68
CA GLY A 68 9.44 -3.32 -3.59
C GLY A 68 10.97 -3.43 -3.53
N ASP A 69 11.55 -3.51 -2.33
CA ASP A 69 12.99 -3.70 -2.13
C ASP A 69 13.48 -5.00 -2.75
N TYR A 70 12.75 -6.09 -2.50
CA TYR A 70 13.07 -7.39 -3.06
C TYR A 70 13.04 -7.37 -4.59
N LEU A 71 11.98 -6.83 -5.19
CA LEU A 71 11.84 -6.74 -6.64
C LEU A 71 12.95 -5.88 -7.26
N LYS A 72 13.30 -4.76 -6.63
CA LYS A 72 14.40 -3.90 -7.09
C LYS A 72 15.74 -4.64 -7.09
N ASP A 73 16.02 -5.41 -6.04
CA ASP A 73 17.23 -6.24 -5.96
C ASP A 73 17.25 -7.36 -7.01
N GLN A 74 16.09 -7.79 -7.50
CA GLN A 74 15.97 -8.72 -8.63
C GLN A 74 16.06 -8.01 -10.00
N GLY A 75 16.30 -6.70 -10.04
CA GLY A 75 16.45 -5.92 -11.26
C GLY A 75 15.14 -5.44 -11.88
N TYR A 76 14.03 -5.55 -11.17
CA TYR A 76 12.76 -4.97 -11.63
C TYR A 76 12.77 -3.45 -11.46
N ARG A 77 12.12 -2.77 -12.41
CA ARG A 77 11.80 -1.35 -12.29
C ARG A 77 10.39 -1.22 -11.74
N ASN A 78 10.27 -0.67 -10.54
CA ASN A 78 9.01 -0.62 -9.81
C ASN A 78 8.30 0.73 -10.04
N HIS A 79 7.03 0.67 -10.40
CA HIS A 79 6.19 1.85 -10.64
C HIS A 79 4.97 1.83 -9.72
N TYR A 80 4.72 2.93 -9.02
CA TYR A 80 3.46 3.19 -8.33
C TYR A 80 2.59 4.10 -9.19
N VAL A 81 1.29 3.82 -9.25
CA VAL A 81 0.31 4.65 -9.95
C VAL A 81 -0.87 4.88 -9.02
N GLY A 82 -1.22 6.13 -8.75
CA GLY A 82 -2.34 6.48 -7.89
C GLY A 82 -2.96 7.82 -8.27
N GLY A 83 -4.26 7.98 -8.04
CA GLY A 83 -4.98 9.23 -8.33
C GLY A 83 -4.93 10.26 -7.20
N ALA A 84 -4.18 10.00 -6.13
CA ALA A 84 -4.02 10.93 -5.01
C ALA A 84 -2.56 11.40 -4.96
N ASP A 85 -2.35 12.64 -4.56
CA ASP A 85 -1.02 13.25 -4.45
C ASP A 85 -0.05 12.39 -3.62
N ALA A 86 1.19 12.26 -4.10
CA ALA A 86 2.24 11.47 -3.48
C ALA A 86 2.65 11.98 -2.09
N SER A 87 2.54 13.28 -1.82
CA SER A 87 2.89 13.88 -0.53
C SER A 87 1.86 13.56 0.58
N PHE A 88 0.66 13.10 0.21
CA PHE A 88 -0.37 12.76 1.17
C PHE A 88 0.05 11.60 2.09
N ALA A 89 -0.11 11.81 3.41
CA ALA A 89 0.10 10.82 4.47
C ALA A 89 1.47 10.10 4.46
N GLY A 90 2.52 10.73 3.94
CA GLY A 90 3.87 10.14 3.90
C GLY A 90 4.05 9.02 2.87
N LYS A 91 3.08 8.84 1.96
CA LYS A 91 3.07 7.79 0.92
C LYS A 91 4.29 7.87 0.01
N GLY A 92 4.65 9.05 -0.46
CA GLY A 92 5.83 9.25 -1.32
C GLY A 92 7.14 8.89 -0.63
N SER A 93 7.26 9.21 0.67
CA SER A 93 8.42 8.82 1.47
C SER A 93 8.54 7.30 1.55
N PHE A 94 7.46 6.61 1.91
CA PHE A 94 7.41 5.14 1.92
C PHE A 94 7.77 4.53 0.55
N LEU A 95 7.14 4.99 -0.54
CA LEU A 95 7.38 4.42 -1.87
C LEU A 95 8.85 4.58 -2.29
N SER A 96 9.40 5.78 -2.14
CA SER A 96 10.79 6.06 -2.51
C SER A 96 11.83 5.36 -1.61
N SER A 97 11.51 5.13 -0.32
CA SER A 97 12.37 4.38 0.59
C SER A 97 12.28 2.86 0.41
N HIS A 98 11.21 2.33 -0.20
CA HIS A 98 10.97 0.90 -0.37
C HIS A 98 10.96 0.43 -1.83
N GLY A 99 12.01 0.82 -2.56
CA GLY A 99 12.33 0.21 -3.85
C GLY A 99 11.45 0.61 -5.04
N PHE A 100 10.58 1.63 -4.92
CA PHE A 100 9.87 2.18 -6.08
C PHE A 100 10.73 3.23 -6.80
N ASP A 101 10.86 3.08 -8.12
CA ASP A 101 11.68 3.98 -8.95
C ASP A 101 10.87 5.16 -9.49
N VAL A 102 9.56 4.98 -9.67
CA VAL A 102 8.68 5.99 -10.24
C VAL A 102 7.34 6.00 -9.49
N VAL A 103 6.89 7.20 -9.12
CA VAL A 103 5.58 7.46 -8.53
C VAL A 103 4.80 8.34 -9.51
N HIS A 104 3.69 7.80 -10.02
CA HIS A 104 2.81 8.50 -10.96
C HIS A 104 1.53 8.93 -10.23
N ASP A 105 1.36 10.24 -10.07
CA ASP A 105 0.12 10.84 -9.62
C ASP A 105 -0.73 11.17 -10.86
N VAL A 106 -1.95 10.62 -10.93
CA VAL A 106 -2.86 10.77 -12.11
C VAL A 106 -4.06 11.68 -11.83
N SER A 107 -3.92 12.58 -10.87
CA SER A 107 -4.93 13.61 -10.51
C SER A 107 -4.84 14.86 -11.38
#